data_AF-A0A088BAQ9-F1
#
_entry.id   AF-A0A088BAQ9-F1
#
_cell.length_a   1.000
_cell.length_b   1.000
_cell.length_c   1.000
_cell.angle_alpha   90.00
_cell.angle_beta   90.00
_cell.angle_gamma   90.00
#
_symmetry.space_group_name_H-M   'P 1'
#
loop_
_entity.id
_entity.type
_entity.pdbx_description
1 polymer ?
#
loop_
_entity_poly.entity_id
_entity_poly.type
_entity_poly.pdbx_seq_one_letter_code
_entity_poly.pdbx_strand_id
1 'polypeptide(L)'
;TVITNMLSAIPWIGQDFVQFVWGGFSVNNATLNRFFSIHMMTLHTHGSSNPLGMSSNADKLPMHPYFLFKDLVTIFVFMAAILLIVFYAPNVLGHSDNYIPANPLSTPASCAWM
;
A
#
# COMPACT_ATOMS: atom_id res chain seq x y z
N THR A 1 6.55 6.43 -7.85
CA THR A 1 6.99 7.48 -8.80
C THR A 1 6.29 7.37 -10.15
N VAL A 2 6.25 6.18 -10.78
CA VAL A 2 5.64 6.00 -12.12
C VAL A 2 4.16 6.41 -12.19
N ILE A 3 3.32 5.94 -11.25
CA ILE A 3 1.87 6.21 -11.27
C ILE A 3 1.56 7.70 -11.07
N THR A 4 2.23 8.38 -10.13
CA THR A 4 2.02 9.82 -9.91
C THR A 4 2.60 10.67 -11.04
N ASN A 5 3.64 10.20 -11.75
CA ASN A 5 4.18 10.89 -12.91
C ASN A 5 3.24 10.89 -14.12
N MET A 6 2.22 10.03 -14.16
CA MET A 6 1.18 10.12 -15.20
C MET A 6 0.42 11.45 -15.15
N LEU A 7 0.32 12.08 -13.97
CA LEU A 7 -0.30 13.40 -13.81
C LEU A 7 0.51 14.52 -14.48
N SER A 8 1.80 14.29 -14.73
CA SER A 8 2.65 15.23 -15.47
C SER A 8 2.31 15.31 -16.96
N ALA A 9 1.52 14.36 -17.48
CA ALA A 9 1.04 14.37 -18.86
C ALA A 9 -0.03 15.45 -19.10
N ILE A 10 -0.56 16.08 -18.05
CA ILE A 10 -1.48 17.20 -18.17
C ILE A 10 -0.69 18.43 -18.64
N PRO A 11 -1.05 19.02 -19.79
CA PRO A 11 -0.36 20.18 -20.30
C PRO A 11 -0.46 21.35 -19.30
N TRP A 12 0.65 22.08 -19.17
CA TRP A 12 0.79 23.37 -18.48
C TRP A 12 0.85 23.28 -16.95
N ILE A 13 0.07 22.41 -16.31
CA ILE A 13 0.01 22.32 -14.83
C ILE A 13 0.54 21.00 -14.26
N GLY A 14 0.84 20.02 -15.12
CA GLY A 14 1.12 18.65 -14.69
C GLY A 14 2.32 18.53 -13.74
N GLN A 15 3.40 19.27 -14.01
CA GLN A 15 4.62 19.21 -13.17
C GLN A 15 4.39 19.81 -11.78
N ASP A 16 3.70 20.95 -11.70
CA ASP A 16 3.40 21.62 -10.43
C ASP A 16 2.43 20.79 -9.59
N PHE A 17 1.46 20.14 -10.23
CA PHE A 17 0.50 19.27 -9.55
C PHE A 17 1.15 18.02 -8.95
N VAL A 18 2.12 17.42 -9.66
CA VAL A 18 2.90 16.28 -9.15
C VAL A 18 3.70 16.68 -7.92
N GLN A 19 4.40 17.81 -7.98
CA GLN A 19 5.18 18.31 -6.83
C GLN A 19 4.29 18.68 -5.64
N PHE A 20 3.10 19.23 -5.89
CA PHE A 20 2.11 19.50 -4.86
C PHE A 20 1.64 18.23 -4.14
N VAL A 21 1.34 17.17 -4.91
CA VAL A 21 0.92 15.87 -4.36
C VAL A 21 2.05 15.24 -3.55
N TRP A 22 3.28 15.29 -4.05
CA TRP A 22 4.43 14.75 -3.32
C TRP A 22 4.81 15.57 -2.08
N GLY A 23 4.52 16.86 -2.06
CA GLY A 23 5.00 17.78 -1.03
C GLY A 23 6.52 17.99 -1.10
N GLY A 24 7.10 17.88 -2.29
CA GLY A 24 8.54 17.96 -2.56
C GLY A 24 8.89 17.48 -3.97
N PHE A 25 10.18 17.40 -4.28
CA PHE A 25 10.69 17.02 -5.61
C PHE A 25 10.65 15.52 -5.91
N SER A 26 10.32 14.69 -4.92
CA SER A 26 10.19 13.24 -5.07
C SER A 26 9.21 12.68 -4.04
N VAL A 27 8.69 11.47 -4.29
CA VAL A 27 7.89 10.72 -3.32
C VAL A 27 8.75 10.45 -2.09
N ASN A 28 8.35 11.01 -0.95
CA ASN A 28 9.09 10.90 0.31
C ASN A 28 8.12 10.75 1.49
N ASN A 29 8.63 10.78 2.72
CA ASN A 29 7.86 10.67 3.95
C ASN A 29 6.68 11.67 4.03
N ALA A 30 6.83 12.88 3.48
CA ALA A 30 5.75 13.85 3.40
C ALA A 30 4.55 13.33 2.59
N THR A 31 4.80 12.67 1.46
CA THR A 31 3.76 12.05 0.62
C THR A 31 3.09 10.90 1.36
N LEU A 32 3.90 10.04 2.01
CA LEU A 32 3.39 8.89 2.77
C LEU A 32 2.49 9.33 3.92
N ASN A 33 2.93 10.30 4.73
CA ASN A 33 2.17 10.83 5.85
C ASN A 33 0.88 11.51 5.41
N ARG A 34 0.88 12.25 4.29
CA ARG A 34 -0.34 12.86 3.74
C ARG A 34 -1.36 11.81 3.33
N PHE A 35 -0.95 10.81 2.56
CA PHE A 35 -1.86 9.76 2.12
C PHE A 35 -2.37 8.91 3.28
N PHE A 36 -1.50 8.54 4.21
CA PHE A 36 -1.90 7.84 5.43
C PHE A 36 -2.91 8.66 6.25
N SER A 37 -2.64 9.95 6.45
CA SER A 37 -3.52 10.83 7.22
C SER A 37 -4.88 11.00 6.54
N ILE A 38 -4.92 11.19 5.22
CA ILE A 38 -6.18 11.31 4.47
C ILE A 38 -6.97 10.00 4.55
N HIS A 39 -6.31 8.86 4.35
CA HIS A 39 -6.95 7.54 4.45
C HIS A 39 -7.56 7.32 5.83
N MET A 40 -6.80 7.54 6.91
CA MET A 40 -7.31 7.36 8.27
C MET A 40 -8.38 8.40 8.63
N MET A 41 -8.23 9.66 8.20
CA MET A 41 -9.21 10.71 8.47
C MET A 41 -10.57 10.42 7.82
N THR A 42 -10.58 9.96 6.56
CA THR A 42 -11.83 9.58 5.88
C THR A 42 -12.52 8.40 6.58
N LEU A 43 -11.75 7.40 7.03
CA LEU A 43 -12.31 6.29 7.79
C LEU A 43 -12.85 6.73 9.16
N HIS A 44 -12.18 7.64 9.86
CA HIS A 44 -12.60 8.11 11.18
C HIS A 44 -13.82 9.03 11.14
N THR A 45 -14.01 9.79 10.06
CA THR A 45 -15.16 10.69 9.89
C THR A 45 -16.45 9.94 9.52
N HIS A 46 -16.35 8.89 8.70
CA HIS A 46 -17.51 8.12 8.25
C HIS A 46 -17.72 6.80 9.03
N GLY A 47 -16.69 6.29 9.70
CA GLY A 47 -16.69 4.98 10.36
C GLY A 47 -16.54 3.82 9.37
N SER A 48 -16.32 2.62 9.90
CA SER A 48 -16.30 1.40 9.09
C SER A 48 -17.70 0.97 8.66
N SER A 49 -17.78 0.36 7.48
CA SER A 49 -18.96 -0.36 7.04
C SER A 49 -19.06 -1.74 7.71
N ASN A 50 -20.16 -2.44 7.50
CA ASN A 50 -20.38 -3.81 7.98
C ASN A 50 -20.81 -4.74 6.83
N PRO A 51 -20.69 -6.07 6.98
CA PRO A 51 -21.00 -7.04 5.92
C PRO A 51 -22.44 -6.98 5.39
N LEU A 52 -23.38 -6.43 6.17
CA LEU A 52 -24.78 -6.29 5.77
C LEU A 52 -25.04 -5.00 4.96
N GLY A 53 -24.05 -4.09 4.89
CA GLY A 53 -24.16 -2.84 4.13
C GLY A 53 -25.20 -1.85 4.69
N MET A 54 -25.72 -2.09 5.89
CA MET A 54 -26.70 -1.24 6.55
C MET A 54 -26.02 -0.25 7.51
N SER A 55 -26.76 0.72 8.05
CA SER A 55 -26.22 1.62 9.08
C SER A 55 -25.80 0.84 10.33
N SER A 56 -24.53 0.99 10.74
CA SER A 56 -24.00 0.39 11.97
C SER A 56 -24.27 1.21 13.23
N ASN A 57 -24.98 2.34 13.13
CA ASN A 57 -25.20 3.26 14.27
C ASN A 57 -26.01 2.65 15.42
N ALA A 58 -26.84 1.65 15.14
CA ALA A 58 -27.66 0.98 16.16
C ALA A 58 -26.85 0.02 17.04
N ASP A 59 -25.74 -0.51 16.54
CA ASP A 59 -24.92 -1.52 17.25
C ASP A 59 -23.42 -1.26 16.98
N LYS A 60 -22.86 -0.31 17.73
CA LYS A 60 -21.43 0.00 17.71
C LYS A 60 -20.76 -0.53 18.97
N LEU A 61 -19.76 -1.38 18.77
CA LEU A 61 -18.85 -1.82 19.83
C LEU A 61 -17.61 -0.91 19.87
N PRO A 62 -17.05 -0.64 21.06
CA PRO A 62 -15.80 0.10 21.18
C PRO A 62 -14.60 -0.69 20.63
N MET A 63 -13.58 0.02 20.13
CA MET A 63 -12.35 -0.59 19.60
C MET A 63 -11.63 -1.46 20.64
N HIS A 64 -11.46 -0.91 21.86
CA HIS A 64 -10.92 -1.65 22.98
C HIS A 64 -12.07 -2.21 23.84
N PRO A 65 -12.06 -3.49 24.21
CA PRO A 65 -11.02 -4.50 23.95
C PRO A 65 -11.25 -5.35 22.67
N TYR A 66 -12.46 -5.33 22.10
CA TYR A 66 -12.92 -6.33 21.14
C TYR A 66 -12.09 -6.42 19.86
N PHE A 67 -11.90 -5.28 19.17
CA PHE A 67 -11.19 -5.26 17.89
C PHE A 67 -9.68 -5.42 18.07
N LEU A 68 -9.13 -4.97 19.20
CA LEU A 68 -7.70 -5.17 19.52
C LEU A 68 -7.35 -6.67 19.59
N PHE A 69 -8.13 -7.46 20.33
CA PHE A 69 -7.88 -8.91 20.42
C PHE A 69 -8.11 -9.62 19.09
N LYS A 70 -9.11 -9.19 18.31
CA LYS A 70 -9.35 -9.73 16.97
C LYS A 70 -8.16 -9.47 16.04
N ASP A 71 -7.65 -8.25 16.02
CA ASP A 71 -6.51 -7.85 15.18
C ASP A 71 -5.25 -8.60 15.61
N LEU A 72 -5.02 -8.76 16.92
CA LEU A 72 -3.90 -9.53 17.45
C LEU A 72 -3.88 -10.97 16.92
N VAL A 73 -5.03 -11.65 16.91
CA VAL A 73 -5.14 -13.02 16.36
C VAL A 73 -4.74 -13.03 14.88
N THR A 74 -5.23 -12.07 14.09
CA THR A 74 -4.90 -12.01 12.67
C THR A 74 -3.44 -11.63 12.41
N ILE A 75 -2.82 -10.82 13.26
CA ILE A 75 -1.39 -10.49 13.18
C ILE A 75 -0.54 -11.75 13.38
N PHE A 76 -0.90 -12.62 14.33
CA PHE A 76 -0.17 -13.88 14.53
C PHE A 76 -0.34 -14.85 13.35
N VAL A 77 -1.54 -14.94 12.78
CA VAL A 77 -1.80 -15.76 11.58
C VAL A 77 -1.02 -15.22 10.38
N PHE A 78 -1.01 -13.90 10.17
CA PHE A 78 -0.26 -13.25 9.11
C PHE A 78 1.25 -13.45 9.27
N MET A 79 1.76 -13.32 10.50
CA MET A 79 3.15 -13.58 10.81
C MET A 79 3.51 -15.04 10.48
N ALA A 80 2.70 -16.01 10.92
CA ALA A 80 2.91 -17.42 10.59
C ALA A 80 2.94 -17.67 9.08
N ALA A 81 2.03 -17.07 8.32
CA ALA A 81 1.99 -17.18 6.87
C ALA A 81 3.26 -16.60 6.20
N ILE A 82 3.73 -15.43 6.63
CA ILE A 82 4.99 -14.86 6.13
C ILE A 82 6.18 -15.74 6.51
N LEU A 83 6.24 -16.24 7.74
CA LEU A 83 7.34 -17.13 8.17
C LEU A 83 7.38 -18.41 7.34
N LEU A 84 6.23 -18.96 6.94
CA LEU A 84 6.19 -20.11 6.04
C LEU A 84 6.81 -19.77 4.68
N ILE A 85 6.45 -18.64 4.09
CA ILE A 85 7.01 -18.20 2.81
C ILE A 85 8.53 -17.95 2.94
N VAL A 86 8.95 -17.23 3.97
CA VAL A 86 10.36 -16.86 4.17
C VAL A 86 11.24 -18.09 4.42
N PHE A 87 10.80 -19.05 5.24
CA PHE A 87 11.63 -20.20 5.60
C PHE A 87 11.56 -21.36 4.60
N TYR A 88 10.39 -21.64 4.03
CA TYR A 88 10.21 -22.81 3.16
C TYR A 88 10.24 -22.48 1.67
N ALA A 89 9.95 -21.24 1.27
CA ALA A 89 9.79 -20.90 -0.15
C ALA A 89 10.09 -19.40 -0.47
N PRO A 90 11.28 -18.87 -0.11
CA PRO A 90 11.56 -17.43 -0.13
C PRO A 90 11.48 -16.81 -1.53
N ASN A 91 11.72 -17.60 -2.57
CA ASN A 91 11.83 -17.12 -3.94
C ASN A 91 10.56 -17.38 -4.76
N VAL A 92 9.50 -17.94 -4.18
CA VAL A 92 8.25 -18.27 -4.91
C VAL A 92 7.54 -17.02 -5.45
N LEU A 93 7.63 -15.91 -4.74
CA LEU A 93 7.06 -14.62 -5.17
C LEU A 93 8.07 -13.75 -5.92
N GLY A 94 9.31 -14.20 -6.09
CA GLY A 94 10.38 -13.46 -6.76
C GLY A 94 10.55 -13.89 -8.22
N HIS A 95 11.19 -13.04 -9.02
CA HIS A 95 11.58 -13.38 -10.38
C HIS A 95 13.04 -13.83 -10.42
N SER A 96 13.31 -14.94 -11.11
CA SER A 96 14.67 -15.45 -11.38
C SER A 96 15.63 -14.40 -11.94
N ASP A 97 15.13 -13.47 -12.75
CA ASP A 97 15.94 -12.50 -13.48
C ASP A 97 16.56 -11.46 -12.52
N ASN A 98 15.98 -11.27 -11.34
CA ASN A 98 16.53 -10.40 -10.29
C ASN A 98 17.80 -10.97 -9.62
N TYR A 99 18.18 -12.22 -9.91
CA TYR A 99 19.48 -12.78 -9.50
C TYR A 99 20.61 -12.51 -10.49
N ILE A 100 20.29 -12.00 -11.70
CA ILE A 100 21.28 -11.63 -12.70
C ILE A 100 21.60 -10.14 -12.53
N PRO A 101 22.89 -9.74 -12.46
CA PRO A 101 23.26 -8.33 -12.39
C PRO A 101 22.70 -7.54 -13.57
N ALA A 102 22.18 -6.34 -13.30
CA ALA A 102 21.59 -5.49 -14.32
C ALA A 102 22.60 -5.14 -15.43
N ASN A 103 22.24 -5.41 -16.68
CA ASN A 103 23.00 -5.00 -17.86
C ASN A 103 22.26 -3.89 -18.61
N PRO A 104 22.76 -2.64 -18.62
CA PRO A 104 22.12 -1.52 -19.31
C PRO A 104 21.96 -1.69 -20.82
N LEU A 105 22.69 -2.63 -21.42
CA LEU A 105 22.71 -2.87 -22.87
C LEU A 105 21.86 -4.07 -23.30
N SER A 106 21.23 -4.79 -22.37
CA SER A 106 20.43 -5.97 -22.66
C SER A 106 19.20 -6.02 -21.75
N THR A 107 18.02 -5.96 -22.33
CA THR A 107 16.77 -6.22 -21.62
C THR A 107 16.47 -7.72 -21.59
N PRO A 108 16.06 -8.29 -20.44
CA PRO A 108 15.55 -9.67 -20.39
C PRO A 108 14.35 -9.87 -21.30
N ALA A 109 14.20 -11.08 -21.85
CA ALA A 109 13.08 -11.42 -22.74
C ALA A 109 11.71 -11.41 -22.02
N SER A 110 11.70 -11.64 -20.70
CA SER A 110 10.51 -11.63 -19.83
C SER A 110 10.61 -10.53 -18.77
N CYS A 111 10.52 -9.26 -19.18
CA CYS A 111 10.31 -8.18 -18.21
C CYS A 111 8.85 -8.20 -17.70
N ALA A 112 8.59 -8.97 -16.65
CA ALA A 112 7.37 -8.83 -15.86
C ALA A 112 7.60 -7.79 -14.76
N TRP A 113 6.85 -6.69 -14.81
CA TRP A 113 6.76 -5.72 -13.70
C TRP A 113 5.88 -6.33 -12.61
N MET A 114 6.42 -7.25 -11.82
CA MET A 114 5.79 -7.75 -10.59
C MET A 114 6.76 -7.64 -9.44
#